data_AF-A0A0F9WS75-F1
#
_entry.id   AF-A0A0F9WS75-F1
#
_cell.length_a   1.000
_cell.length_b   1.000
_cell.length_c   1.000
_cell.angle_alpha   90.00
_cell.angle_beta   90.00
_cell.angle_gamma   90.00
#
_symmetry.space_group_name_H-M   'P 1'
#
loop_
_entity.id
_entity.type
_entity.pdbx_description
1 polymer ?
#
loop_
_entity_poly.entity_id
_entity_poly.type
_entity_poly.pdbx_seq_one_letter_code
_entity_poly.pdbx_strand_id
1 'polypeptide(L)'
;MEQEFLMRFLEIGVIDLKGDDTKLDKLRSTAKNLSATLIKTPSKTVSFTMAAADPNIAPTDPVVEEAMTSLRKNWETVANAFSGRPVGVLRATLLDATMQAARLDDAIAVAFVNTARNALAHAETADETEIWREAVSEIETKVDARAEAEWATPEMITIDPLQYSPPVPVSKTADEVPTVDRADLHGKIHSAAGAWGPINPNKYNPGQNPQQWSKEFSDRMSVAIAEAVDEMAEVLAPAPVDLSGPMSALAKGVSAHLDKALASFSGATAGLQRRTNLLWWKEAMYSPSAHESYLDLPPFEASALMALDLHQQVPIYSPASVSAFLREAIRCLPVETDTQNNDEHEVASLVLDACASAYMQPFRTLAVKYAAAPVGRGSMLSLIGHSQDSSAAEATTFRALSGVDASTKMTPSDWGAYLFRELQAARATSESSTKRSRKVKRS
;
A
#
# COMPACT_ATOMS: atom_id res chain seq x y z
N MET A 1 25.48 -4.52 0.43
CA MET A 1 25.42 -5.99 0.25
C MET A 1 24.43 -6.44 1.31
N GLU A 2 23.24 -6.90 0.95
CA GLU A 2 22.26 -7.33 1.95
C GLU A 2 22.87 -8.48 2.76
N GLN A 3 22.98 -8.30 4.08
CA GLN A 3 23.58 -9.27 4.96
C GLN A 3 22.57 -10.40 5.19
N GLU A 4 23.01 -11.65 4.99
CA GLU A 4 22.21 -12.84 5.27
C GLU A 4 22.24 -13.10 6.78
N PHE A 5 21.08 -13.11 7.44
CA PHE A 5 21.02 -13.31 8.89
C PHE A 5 21.42 -14.74 9.26
N LEU A 6 21.22 -15.69 8.35
CA LEU A 6 21.69 -17.07 8.50
C LEU A 6 23.20 -17.15 8.76
N MET A 7 24.01 -16.30 8.11
CA MET A 7 25.46 -16.26 8.31
C MET A 7 25.83 -15.74 9.70
N ARG A 8 25.09 -14.76 10.22
CA ARG A 8 25.33 -14.21 11.56
C ARG A 8 25.15 -15.28 12.65
N PHE A 9 24.15 -16.15 12.50
CA PHE A 9 23.94 -17.29 13.41
C PHE A 9 25.07 -18.33 13.35
N LEU A 10 25.72 -18.51 12.18
CA LEU A 10 26.92 -19.35 12.05
C LEU A 10 28.13 -18.68 12.72
N GLU A 11 28.30 -17.37 12.55
CA GLU A 11 29.41 -16.60 13.12
C GLU A 11 29.42 -16.65 14.65
N ILE A 12 28.25 -16.60 15.30
CA ILE A 12 28.13 -16.72 16.77
C ILE A 12 28.06 -18.16 17.27
N GLY A 13 28.15 -19.16 16.37
CA GLY A 13 28.17 -20.58 16.73
C GLY A 13 26.84 -21.18 17.18
N VAL A 14 25.71 -20.47 17.02
CA VAL A 14 24.36 -21.02 17.30
C VAL A 14 24.00 -22.14 16.32
N ILE A 15 24.60 -22.10 15.13
CA ILE A 15 24.50 -23.16 14.13
C ILE A 15 25.90 -23.67 13.80
N ASP A 16 26.05 -24.99 13.66
CA ASP A 16 27.26 -25.62 13.12
C ASP A 16 26.91 -26.50 11.91
N LEU A 17 27.47 -26.14 10.74
CA LEU A 17 27.33 -26.90 9.49
C LEU A 17 28.53 -27.82 9.21
N LYS A 18 29.50 -27.87 10.13
CA LYS A 18 30.74 -28.66 10.03
C LYS A 18 31.55 -28.31 8.76
N GLY A 19 31.55 -27.03 8.37
CA GLY A 19 32.37 -26.51 7.26
C GLY A 19 31.97 -26.97 5.86
N ASP A 20 30.71 -27.32 5.64
CA ASP A 20 30.21 -27.78 4.32
C ASP A 20 29.26 -26.74 3.69
N ASP A 21 29.78 -25.97 2.75
CA ASP A 21 29.05 -24.91 2.03
C ASP A 21 27.84 -25.44 1.28
N THR A 22 27.83 -26.71 0.88
CA THR A 22 26.66 -27.30 0.20
C THR A 22 25.45 -27.40 1.13
N LYS A 23 25.67 -27.49 2.45
CA LYS A 23 24.58 -27.44 3.44
C LYS A 23 24.04 -26.04 3.58
N LEU A 24 24.92 -25.03 3.55
CA LEU A 24 24.52 -23.63 3.60
C LEU A 24 23.60 -23.26 2.42
N ASP A 25 23.93 -23.71 1.21
CA ASP A 25 23.10 -23.44 0.03
C ASP A 25 21.72 -24.10 0.10
N LYS A 26 21.62 -25.27 0.76
CA LYS A 26 20.32 -25.92 1.05
C LYS A 26 19.50 -25.12 2.05
N LEU A 27 20.14 -24.51 3.06
CA LEU A 27 19.47 -23.63 4.01
C LEU A 27 19.00 -22.34 3.33
N ARG A 28 19.83 -21.70 2.51
CA ARG A 28 19.44 -20.53 1.69
C ARG A 28 18.24 -20.83 0.79
N SER A 29 18.25 -21.98 0.13
CA SER A 29 17.12 -22.43 -0.71
C SER A 29 15.86 -22.64 0.12
N THR A 30 16.00 -23.11 1.36
CA THR A 30 14.89 -23.29 2.30
C THR A 30 14.34 -21.95 2.78
N ALA A 31 15.21 -21.01 3.16
CA ALA A 31 14.83 -19.66 3.54
C ALA A 31 14.07 -18.96 2.39
N LYS A 32 14.55 -19.10 1.15
CA LYS A 32 13.87 -18.57 -0.04
C LYS A 32 12.48 -19.16 -0.26
N ASN A 33 12.33 -20.48 -0.09
CA ASN A 33 11.02 -21.15 -0.21
C ASN A 33 10.04 -20.71 0.89
N LEU A 34 10.52 -20.56 2.12
CA LEU A 34 9.73 -20.07 3.25
C LEU A 34 9.36 -18.59 3.07
N SER A 35 10.28 -17.76 2.58
CA SER A 35 10.01 -16.36 2.22
C SER A 35 8.92 -16.25 1.15
N ALA A 36 8.99 -17.05 0.09
CA ALA A 36 7.94 -17.12 -0.92
C ALA A 36 6.58 -17.58 -0.35
N THR A 37 6.60 -18.41 0.69
CA THR A 37 5.40 -18.86 1.42
C THR A 37 4.83 -17.73 2.26
N LEU A 38 5.65 -16.98 3.00
CA LEU A 38 5.25 -15.78 3.74
C LEU A 38 4.66 -14.72 2.83
N ILE A 39 5.30 -14.47 1.68
CA ILE A 39 4.76 -13.55 0.68
C ILE A 39 3.37 -14.02 0.28
N LYS A 40 3.15 -15.30 -0.07
CA LYS A 40 1.83 -15.81 -0.45
C LYS A 40 0.80 -15.76 0.68
N THR A 41 1.23 -15.97 1.92
CA THR A 41 0.39 -16.03 3.12
C THR A 41 0.96 -15.14 4.23
N PRO A 42 0.79 -13.81 4.14
CA PRO A 42 1.42 -12.87 5.08
C PRO A 42 1.01 -13.06 6.54
N SER A 43 -0.17 -13.64 6.81
CA SER A 43 -0.65 -13.91 8.17
C SER A 43 0.25 -14.84 8.98
N LYS A 44 1.13 -15.62 8.35
CA LYS A 44 2.12 -16.46 9.03
C LYS A 44 3.31 -15.69 9.61
N THR A 45 3.46 -14.40 9.27
CA THR A 45 4.61 -13.58 9.71
C THR A 45 4.74 -13.55 11.23
N VAL A 46 3.63 -13.45 11.95
CA VAL A 46 3.61 -13.39 13.42
C VAL A 46 4.20 -14.68 14.00
N SER A 47 3.64 -15.84 13.64
CA SER A 47 4.09 -17.13 14.19
C SER A 47 5.52 -17.47 13.77
N PHE A 48 5.94 -17.13 12.54
CA PHE A 48 7.32 -17.30 12.08
C PHE A 48 8.30 -16.45 12.89
N THR A 49 7.96 -15.18 13.13
CA THR A 49 8.79 -14.26 13.92
C THR A 49 8.94 -14.75 15.35
N MET A 50 7.83 -15.12 16.00
CA MET A 50 7.85 -15.62 17.38
C MET A 50 8.59 -16.95 17.51
N ALA A 51 8.45 -17.85 16.54
CA ALA A 51 9.18 -19.11 16.53
C ALA A 51 10.69 -18.90 16.34
N ALA A 52 11.09 -17.97 15.48
CA ALA A 52 12.48 -17.61 15.31
C ALA A 52 13.06 -16.96 16.58
N ALA A 53 12.31 -16.11 17.26
CA ALA A 53 12.77 -15.33 18.42
C ALA A 53 13.00 -16.14 19.71
N ASP A 54 12.42 -17.34 19.85
CA ASP A 54 12.48 -18.11 21.09
C ASP A 54 13.46 -19.30 21.01
N PRO A 55 14.60 -19.27 21.74
CA PRO A 55 15.54 -20.38 21.79
C PRO A 55 14.99 -21.67 22.39
N ASN A 56 13.98 -21.55 23.25
CA ASN A 56 13.39 -22.66 23.99
C ASN A 56 12.11 -23.18 23.32
N ILE A 57 11.88 -22.87 22.04
CA ILE A 57 10.71 -23.37 21.30
C ILE A 57 10.71 -24.91 21.21
N ALA A 58 9.54 -25.51 21.44
CA ALA A 58 9.37 -26.95 21.39
C ALA A 58 9.66 -27.48 19.97
N PRO A 59 10.39 -28.60 19.82
CA PRO A 59 10.64 -29.22 18.53
C PRO A 59 9.38 -29.67 17.77
N THR A 60 8.26 -29.80 18.48
CA THR A 60 6.95 -30.21 17.96
C THR A 60 6.04 -29.03 17.59
N ASP A 61 6.50 -27.79 17.75
CA ASP A 61 5.70 -26.62 17.37
C ASP A 61 5.35 -26.67 15.86
N PRO A 62 4.11 -26.32 15.46
CA PRO A 62 3.68 -26.40 14.06
C PRO A 62 4.54 -25.60 13.08
N VAL A 63 5.09 -24.44 13.50
CA VAL A 63 5.96 -23.62 12.65
C VAL A 63 7.31 -24.30 12.46
N VAL A 64 7.83 -24.93 13.51
CA VAL A 64 9.08 -25.70 13.47
C VAL A 64 8.91 -26.94 12.58
N GLU A 65 7.76 -27.60 12.63
CA GLU A 65 7.39 -28.70 11.72
C GLU A 65 7.25 -28.26 10.26
N GLU A 66 6.64 -27.10 10.03
CA GLU A 66 6.53 -26.50 8.69
C GLU A 66 7.92 -26.18 8.12
N ALA A 67 8.79 -25.55 8.92
CA ALA A 67 10.17 -25.25 8.53
C ALA A 67 10.96 -26.53 8.22
N MET A 68 10.82 -27.56 9.05
CA MET A 68 11.46 -28.86 8.83
C MET A 68 10.97 -29.53 7.54
N THR A 69 9.67 -29.42 7.25
CA THR A 69 9.08 -29.95 6.02
C THR A 69 9.62 -29.23 4.78
N SER A 70 9.80 -27.91 4.86
CA SER A 70 10.45 -27.13 3.79
C SER A 70 11.92 -27.54 3.64
N LEU A 71 12.65 -27.71 4.75
CA LEU A 71 14.05 -28.11 4.75
C LEU A 71 14.26 -29.49 4.11
N ARG A 72 13.42 -30.48 4.44
CA ARG A 72 13.50 -31.83 3.86
C ARG A 72 13.33 -31.86 2.35
N LYS A 73 12.59 -30.91 1.76
CA LYS A 73 12.45 -30.80 0.29
C LYS A 73 13.75 -30.37 -0.40
N ASN A 74 14.59 -29.59 0.30
CA ASN A 74 15.86 -29.12 -0.23
C ASN A 74 17.06 -29.96 0.28
N TRP A 75 16.86 -30.71 1.36
CA TRP A 75 17.87 -31.56 1.98
C TRP A 75 17.27 -32.87 2.49
N GLU A 76 17.14 -33.85 1.58
CA GLU A 76 16.55 -35.16 1.89
C GLU A 76 17.33 -35.91 2.99
N THR A 77 18.66 -35.81 2.99
CA THR A 77 19.54 -36.47 3.96
C THR A 77 19.75 -35.70 5.27
N VAL A 78 18.91 -34.71 5.58
CA VAL A 78 19.05 -33.89 6.81
C VAL A 78 19.02 -34.74 8.09
N ALA A 79 18.28 -35.86 8.10
CA ALA A 79 18.22 -36.79 9.22
C ALA A 79 19.57 -37.49 9.50
N ASN A 80 20.47 -37.55 8.52
CA ASN A 80 21.82 -38.09 8.70
C ASN A 80 22.78 -37.05 9.28
N ALA A 81 22.45 -35.76 9.16
CA ALA A 81 23.28 -34.66 9.63
C ALA A 81 22.99 -34.29 11.09
N PHE A 82 21.75 -34.51 11.55
CA PHE A 82 21.31 -34.17 12.90
C PHE A 82 20.60 -35.37 13.55
N SER A 83 20.96 -35.69 14.79
CA SER A 83 20.37 -36.79 15.57
C SER A 83 18.92 -36.51 16.04
N GLY A 84 18.49 -35.26 15.97
CA GLY A 84 17.14 -34.81 16.28
C GLY A 84 16.75 -33.64 15.38
N ARG A 85 15.59 -33.02 15.65
CA ARG A 85 15.17 -31.83 14.89
C ARG A 85 16.11 -30.66 15.21
N PRO A 86 16.78 -30.05 14.22
CA PRO A 86 17.77 -29.00 14.49
C PRO A 86 17.09 -27.65 14.70
N VAL A 87 16.51 -27.43 15.89
CA VAL A 87 15.71 -26.24 16.21
C VAL A 87 16.47 -24.93 15.95
N GLY A 88 17.74 -24.83 16.38
CA GLY A 88 18.56 -23.63 16.11
C GLY A 88 18.73 -23.32 14.62
N VAL A 89 18.96 -24.34 13.78
CA VAL A 89 19.03 -24.19 12.31
C VAL A 89 17.71 -23.69 11.75
N LEU A 90 16.60 -24.27 12.20
CA LEU A 90 15.27 -23.91 11.72
C LEU A 90 14.88 -22.49 12.14
N ARG A 91 15.20 -22.07 13.37
CA ARG A 91 14.96 -20.70 13.87
C ARG A 91 15.71 -19.65 13.05
N ALA A 92 16.99 -19.87 12.78
CA ALA A 92 17.76 -18.94 11.95
C ALA A 92 17.27 -18.90 10.50
N THR A 93 16.88 -20.06 9.95
CA THR A 93 16.27 -20.13 8.61
C THR A 93 14.94 -19.38 8.56
N LEU A 94 14.13 -19.43 9.63
CA LEU A 94 12.87 -18.70 9.76
C LEU A 94 13.09 -17.19 9.84
N LEU A 95 14.08 -16.72 10.61
CA LEU A 95 14.43 -15.29 10.65
C LEU A 95 14.87 -14.81 9.27
N ASP A 96 15.79 -15.53 8.63
CA ASP A 96 16.30 -15.14 7.31
C ASP A 96 15.19 -15.11 6.25
N ALA A 97 14.30 -16.11 6.26
CA ALA A 97 13.10 -16.13 5.42
C ALA A 97 12.17 -14.92 5.67
N THR A 98 11.97 -14.57 6.94
CA THR A 98 11.10 -13.45 7.33
C THR A 98 11.69 -12.12 6.90
N MET A 99 13.01 -11.94 7.06
CA MET A 99 13.73 -10.75 6.62
C MET A 99 13.69 -10.59 5.09
N GLN A 100 13.94 -11.67 4.35
CA GLN A 100 13.80 -11.66 2.88
C GLN A 100 12.38 -11.24 2.45
N ALA A 101 11.34 -11.74 3.14
CA ALA A 101 9.96 -11.39 2.83
C ALA A 101 9.62 -9.93 3.22
N ALA A 102 10.07 -9.45 4.38
CA ALA A 102 9.84 -8.10 4.87
C ALA A 102 10.51 -7.02 4.01
N ARG A 103 11.68 -7.32 3.43
CA ARG A 103 12.34 -6.44 2.46
C ARG A 103 11.46 -6.20 1.23
N LEU A 104 10.72 -7.22 0.79
CA LEU A 104 9.91 -7.20 -0.43
C LEU A 104 8.45 -6.77 -0.23
N ASP A 105 7.87 -6.97 0.96
CA ASP A 105 6.47 -6.67 1.24
C ASP A 105 6.31 -5.85 2.54
N ASP A 106 5.80 -4.63 2.40
CA ASP A 106 5.66 -3.68 3.51
C ASP A 106 4.68 -4.15 4.59
N ALA A 107 3.67 -4.97 4.24
CA ALA A 107 2.76 -5.52 5.24
C ALA A 107 3.46 -6.56 6.13
N ILE A 108 4.36 -7.36 5.54
CA ILE A 108 5.20 -8.30 6.27
C ILE A 108 6.21 -7.54 7.13
N ALA A 109 6.79 -6.45 6.62
CA ALA A 109 7.67 -5.58 7.39
C ALA A 109 7.02 -5.03 8.67
N VAL A 110 5.80 -4.47 8.56
CA VAL A 110 5.05 -3.97 9.71
C VAL A 110 4.76 -5.08 10.71
N ALA A 111 4.32 -6.25 10.24
CA ALA A 111 4.01 -7.36 11.13
C ALA A 111 5.27 -7.91 11.83
N PHE A 112 6.40 -8.01 11.12
CA PHE A 112 7.66 -8.44 11.69
C PHE A 112 8.12 -7.52 12.82
N VAL A 113 8.24 -6.20 12.59
CA VAL A 113 8.75 -5.26 13.60
C VAL A 113 7.87 -5.24 14.86
N ASN A 114 6.55 -5.17 14.68
CA ASN A 114 5.61 -5.15 15.79
C ASN A 114 5.66 -6.46 16.60
N THR A 115 5.75 -7.60 15.92
CA THR A 115 5.83 -8.91 16.59
C THR A 115 7.17 -9.10 17.28
N ALA A 116 8.28 -8.74 16.62
CA ALA A 116 9.63 -8.86 17.17
C ALA A 116 9.80 -8.01 18.43
N ARG A 117 9.29 -6.77 18.44
CA ARG A 117 9.32 -5.90 19.64
C ARG A 117 8.58 -6.50 20.84
N ASN A 118 7.52 -7.27 20.60
CA ASN A 118 6.79 -7.96 21.66
C ASN A 118 7.53 -9.23 22.10
N ALA A 119 7.93 -10.08 21.15
CA ALA A 119 8.59 -11.34 21.44
C ALA A 119 9.93 -11.15 22.17
N LEU A 120 10.75 -10.20 21.71
CA LEU A 120 12.10 -9.97 22.24
C LEU A 120 12.10 -9.29 23.62
N ALA A 121 11.02 -8.59 23.99
CA ALA A 121 10.91 -7.97 25.30
C ALA A 121 10.92 -9.00 26.45
N HIS A 122 10.56 -10.25 26.14
CA HIS A 122 10.41 -11.33 27.13
C HIS A 122 11.21 -12.59 26.74
N ALA A 123 12.08 -12.51 25.74
CA ALA A 123 12.89 -13.65 25.27
C ALA A 123 14.31 -13.62 25.86
N GLU A 124 14.80 -14.79 26.26
CA GLU A 124 16.21 -15.00 26.64
C GLU A 124 17.08 -14.96 25.37
N THR A 125 17.64 -13.79 25.01
CA THR A 125 18.34 -13.62 23.71
C THR A 125 19.80 -13.20 23.85
N ALA A 126 20.45 -13.50 24.98
CA ALA A 126 21.77 -12.93 25.33
C ALA A 126 22.81 -13.01 24.20
N ASP A 127 22.97 -14.17 23.54
CA ASP A 127 23.96 -14.37 22.47
C ASP A 127 23.47 -13.92 21.08
N GLU A 128 22.16 -13.82 20.87
CA GLU A 128 21.52 -13.46 19.59
C GLU A 128 21.10 -11.97 19.54
N THR A 129 21.29 -11.22 20.63
CA THR A 129 20.74 -9.86 20.83
C THR A 129 21.12 -8.91 19.70
N GLU A 130 22.39 -8.95 19.26
CA GLU A 130 22.85 -8.04 18.21
C GLU A 130 22.26 -8.38 16.84
N ILE A 131 22.08 -9.67 16.55
CA ILE A 131 21.45 -10.14 15.32
C ILE A 131 20.01 -9.62 15.24
N TRP A 132 19.26 -9.73 16.35
CA TRP A 132 17.90 -9.23 16.44
C TRP A 132 17.82 -7.70 16.40
N ARG A 133 18.77 -7.00 17.04
CA ARG A 133 18.86 -5.54 16.99
C ARG A 133 19.04 -5.06 15.55
N GLU A 134 19.97 -5.65 14.80
CA GLU A 134 20.22 -5.35 13.40
C GLU A 134 18.98 -5.63 12.54
N ALA A 135 18.37 -6.81 12.69
CA ALA A 135 17.18 -7.22 11.95
C ALA A 135 15.99 -6.25 12.16
N VAL A 136 15.69 -5.94 13.43
CA VAL A 136 14.59 -5.02 13.77
C VAL A 136 14.90 -3.62 13.26
N SER A 137 16.12 -3.10 13.48
CA SER A 137 16.50 -1.75 13.06
C SER A 137 16.44 -1.57 11.54
N GLU A 138 16.83 -2.58 10.76
CA GLU A 138 16.79 -2.53 9.30
C GLU A 138 15.35 -2.31 8.80
N ILE A 139 14.42 -3.17 9.25
CA ILE A 139 13.02 -3.12 8.80
C ILE A 139 12.27 -1.94 9.41
N GLU A 140 12.56 -1.60 10.66
CA GLU A 140 11.93 -0.45 11.33
C GLU A 140 12.26 0.86 10.63
N THR A 141 13.52 1.07 10.22
CA THR A 141 13.90 2.27 9.45
C THR A 141 13.08 2.41 8.16
N LYS A 142 12.84 1.29 7.46
CA LYS A 142 11.99 1.26 6.26
C LYS A 142 10.53 1.59 6.57
N VAL A 143 9.97 0.98 7.62
CA VAL A 143 8.57 1.17 8.03
C VAL A 143 8.34 2.60 8.51
N ASP A 144 9.25 3.15 9.33
CA ASP A 144 9.16 4.51 9.86
C ASP A 144 9.30 5.55 8.75
N ALA A 145 10.24 5.38 7.79
CA ALA A 145 10.35 6.30 6.66
C ALA A 145 9.04 6.37 5.85
N ARG A 146 8.36 5.22 5.69
CA ARG A 146 7.05 5.17 5.02
C ARG A 146 5.96 5.84 5.86
N ALA A 147 5.95 5.59 7.18
CA ALA A 147 4.97 6.17 8.09
C ALA A 147 5.13 7.69 8.18
N GLU A 148 6.35 8.22 8.34
CA GLU A 148 6.59 9.66 8.37
C GLU A 148 6.16 10.35 7.07
N ALA A 149 6.35 9.71 5.91
CA ALA A 149 5.85 10.24 4.65
C ALA A 149 4.31 10.28 4.59
N GLU A 150 3.61 9.27 5.13
CA GLU A 150 2.14 9.23 5.18
C GLU A 150 1.54 10.19 6.22
N TRP A 151 2.33 10.53 7.25
CA TRP A 151 1.95 11.42 8.32
C TRP A 151 2.49 12.85 8.13
N ALA A 152 3.26 13.13 7.09
CA ALA A 152 3.82 14.45 6.86
C ALA A 152 2.73 15.54 6.81
N THR A 153 3.00 16.70 7.40
CA THR A 153 2.16 17.89 7.31
C THR A 153 3.02 19.00 6.73
N PRO A 154 3.05 19.15 5.39
CA PRO A 154 3.93 20.11 4.75
C PRO A 154 3.54 21.53 5.15
N GLU A 155 4.53 22.38 5.45
CA GLU A 155 4.32 23.79 5.77
C GLU A 155 3.76 24.57 4.57
N MET A 156 4.10 24.14 3.36
CA MET A 156 3.62 24.73 2.11
C MET A 156 3.23 23.63 1.12
N ILE A 157 2.05 23.76 0.53
CA ILE A 157 1.57 22.85 -0.52
C ILE A 157 1.96 23.47 -1.86
N THR A 158 2.98 22.90 -2.50
CA THR A 158 3.42 23.31 -3.84
C THR A 158 2.71 22.46 -4.88
N ILE A 159 2.03 23.10 -5.82
CA ILE A 159 1.39 22.43 -6.96
C ILE A 159 2.21 22.75 -8.20
N ASP A 160 2.66 21.70 -8.89
CA ASP A 160 3.36 21.86 -10.17
C ASP A 160 2.48 22.61 -11.17
N PRO A 161 3.06 23.52 -11.97
CA PRO A 161 2.31 24.23 -13.01
C PRO A 161 1.60 23.28 -13.97
N LEU A 162 0.47 23.72 -14.53
CA LEU A 162 -0.23 22.98 -15.58
C LEU A 162 0.72 22.72 -16.75
N GLN A 163 1.05 21.46 -16.98
CA GLN A 163 1.84 21.04 -18.14
C GLN A 163 0.92 20.92 -19.35
N TYR A 164 0.74 22.02 -20.06
CA TYR A 164 0.04 22.07 -21.33
C TYR A 164 0.91 22.77 -22.38
N SER A 165 1.18 22.08 -23.49
CA SER A 165 1.80 22.69 -24.65
C SER A 165 0.71 23.03 -25.67
N PRO A 166 0.53 24.31 -26.05
CA PRO A 166 -0.41 24.66 -27.09
C PRO A 166 0.00 24.01 -28.43
N PRO A 167 -0.96 23.67 -29.31
CA PRO A 167 -0.64 23.22 -30.65
C PRO A 167 0.15 24.28 -31.40
N VAL A 168 1.06 23.83 -32.28
CA VAL A 168 1.84 24.73 -33.13
C VAL A 168 0.87 25.58 -33.95
N PRO A 169 1.04 26.92 -34.00
CA PRO A 169 0.21 27.75 -34.84
C PRO A 169 0.27 27.22 -36.27
N VAL A 170 -0.89 27.04 -36.90
CA VAL A 170 -0.95 26.82 -38.34
C VAL A 170 -0.47 28.10 -38.99
N SER A 171 0.85 28.23 -39.20
CA SER A 171 1.35 29.16 -40.21
C SER A 171 0.72 28.68 -41.49
N LYS A 172 -0.13 29.51 -42.10
CA LYS A 172 -0.49 29.30 -43.50
C LYS A 172 0.83 29.16 -44.25
N THR A 173 1.20 27.93 -44.60
CA THR A 173 2.14 27.75 -45.68
C THR A 173 1.54 28.53 -46.84
N ALA A 174 2.40 29.26 -47.55
CA ALA A 174 2.03 29.91 -48.78
C ALA A 174 1.70 28.82 -49.81
N ASP A 175 0.57 28.14 -49.62
CA ASP A 175 0.04 27.17 -50.55
C ASP A 175 -0.30 27.96 -51.82
N GLU A 176 0.06 27.36 -52.95
CA GLU A 176 0.04 27.96 -54.28
C GLU A 176 -1.21 28.82 -54.49
N VAL A 177 -0.99 30.11 -54.80
CA VAL A 177 -2.07 31.04 -55.14
C VAL A 177 -2.90 30.36 -56.23
N PRO A 178 -4.19 30.06 -55.99
CA PRO A 178 -4.99 29.34 -56.97
C PRO A 178 -5.01 30.12 -58.27
N THR A 179 -4.59 29.47 -59.34
CA THR A 179 -4.56 30.07 -60.68
C THR A 179 -5.83 29.72 -61.43
N VAL A 180 -6.51 30.72 -61.98
CA VAL A 180 -7.63 30.52 -62.91
C VAL A 180 -7.17 29.68 -64.10
N ASP A 181 -7.96 28.68 -64.49
CA ASP A 181 -7.78 27.98 -65.77
C ASP A 181 -8.06 28.95 -66.93
N ARG A 182 -6.98 29.53 -67.46
CA ARG A 182 -7.06 30.51 -68.54
C ARG A 182 -7.58 29.90 -69.84
N ALA A 183 -7.39 28.60 -70.06
CA ALA A 183 -7.85 27.93 -71.27
C ALA A 183 -9.38 27.75 -71.23
N ASP A 184 -9.91 27.31 -70.08
CA ASP A 184 -11.36 27.21 -69.88
C ASP A 184 -12.05 28.57 -69.95
N LEU A 185 -11.54 29.56 -69.20
CA LEU A 185 -12.08 30.92 -69.22
C LEU A 185 -12.04 31.51 -70.64
N HIS A 186 -10.93 31.35 -71.37
CA HIS A 186 -10.85 31.79 -72.76
C HIS A 186 -11.87 31.07 -73.65
N GLY A 187 -12.08 29.77 -73.46
CA GLY A 187 -13.11 29.00 -74.16
C GLY A 187 -14.51 29.55 -73.92
N LYS A 188 -14.86 29.85 -72.66
CA LYS A 188 -16.15 30.46 -72.29
C LYS A 188 -16.33 31.86 -72.87
N ILE A 189 -15.28 32.70 -72.86
CA ILE A 189 -15.30 34.04 -73.47
C ILE A 189 -15.48 33.94 -75.00
N HIS A 190 -14.79 33.01 -75.65
CA HIS A 190 -14.90 32.79 -77.08
C HIS A 190 -16.31 32.35 -77.48
N SER A 191 -16.94 31.50 -76.68
CA SER A 191 -18.36 31.13 -76.83
C SER A 191 -19.31 32.30 -76.60
N ALA A 192 -19.05 33.17 -75.63
CA ALA A 192 -19.87 34.37 -75.44
C ALA A 192 -19.80 35.29 -76.67
N ALA A 193 -18.63 35.39 -77.31
CA ALA A 193 -18.38 36.28 -78.44
C ALA A 193 -19.05 35.85 -79.76
N GLY A 194 -19.35 34.57 -79.97
CA GLY A 194 -20.03 34.13 -81.19
C GLY A 194 -20.25 32.62 -81.33
N ALA A 195 -20.81 32.22 -82.47
CA ALA A 195 -21.36 30.89 -82.72
C ALA A 195 -20.33 29.74 -82.77
N TRP A 196 -19.04 30.08 -82.75
CA TRP A 196 -17.92 29.15 -82.99
C TRP A 196 -17.23 28.69 -81.70
N GLY A 197 -17.66 29.19 -80.54
CA GLY A 197 -17.07 28.78 -79.29
C GLY A 197 -17.47 27.37 -78.85
N PRO A 198 -16.63 26.72 -78.03
CA PRO A 198 -16.76 25.31 -77.67
C PRO A 198 -17.89 25.01 -76.67
N ILE A 199 -18.37 26.01 -75.92
CA ILE A 199 -19.25 25.83 -74.75
C ILE A 199 -20.41 26.82 -74.81
N ASN A 200 -21.61 26.35 -75.16
CA ASN A 200 -22.84 27.17 -75.19
C ASN A 200 -22.67 28.52 -75.95
N PRO A 201 -22.38 28.48 -77.26
CA PRO A 201 -21.98 29.67 -78.02
C PRO A 201 -23.14 30.63 -78.30
N ASN A 202 -22.81 31.92 -78.40
CA ASN A 202 -23.73 32.98 -78.76
C ASN A 202 -24.12 32.85 -80.24
N LYS A 203 -25.40 32.60 -80.51
CA LYS A 203 -25.93 32.35 -81.86
C LYS A 203 -26.00 33.62 -82.72
N TYR A 204 -25.90 34.79 -82.10
CA TYR A 204 -25.92 36.08 -82.79
C TYR A 204 -24.50 36.52 -83.14
N ASN A 205 -24.38 37.33 -84.19
CA ASN A 205 -23.10 37.89 -84.63
C ASN A 205 -23.20 39.43 -84.57
N PRO A 206 -22.15 40.14 -84.10
CA PRO A 206 -22.17 41.60 -83.97
C PRO A 206 -22.54 42.33 -85.27
N GLY A 207 -22.24 41.75 -86.43
CA GLY A 207 -22.52 42.37 -87.74
C GLY A 207 -23.97 42.26 -88.22
N GLN A 208 -24.77 41.31 -87.73
CA GLN A 208 -26.13 41.06 -88.25
C GLN A 208 -27.23 41.45 -87.25
N ASN A 209 -27.04 41.17 -85.97
CA ASN A 209 -28.03 41.43 -84.92
C ASN A 209 -27.36 42.05 -83.69
N PRO A 210 -26.86 43.31 -83.78
CA PRO A 210 -25.99 43.90 -82.78
C PRO A 210 -26.64 44.02 -81.39
N GLN A 211 -27.95 44.34 -81.34
CA GLN A 211 -28.68 44.47 -80.07
C GLN A 211 -28.84 43.13 -79.34
N GLN A 212 -29.19 42.06 -80.07
CA GLN A 212 -29.34 40.72 -79.49
C GLN A 212 -27.99 40.11 -79.14
N TRP A 213 -26.98 40.33 -79.98
CA TRP A 213 -25.61 39.89 -79.70
C TRP A 213 -25.07 40.52 -78.42
N SER A 214 -25.20 41.84 -78.25
CA SER A 214 -24.68 42.55 -77.07
C SER A 214 -25.33 42.06 -75.77
N LYS A 215 -26.63 41.75 -75.81
CA LYS A 215 -27.36 41.22 -74.64
C LYS A 215 -26.85 39.84 -74.26
N GLU A 216 -26.84 38.90 -75.22
CA GLU A 216 -26.37 37.52 -75.00
C GLU A 216 -24.88 37.45 -74.65
N PHE A 217 -24.05 38.32 -75.24
CA PHE A 217 -22.64 38.42 -74.91
C PHE A 217 -22.46 38.87 -73.45
N SER A 218 -23.16 39.93 -73.03
CA SER A 218 -23.08 40.46 -71.67
C SER A 218 -23.49 39.41 -70.63
N ASP A 219 -24.61 38.72 -70.85
CA ASP A 219 -25.12 37.71 -69.93
C ASP A 219 -24.12 36.54 -69.80
N ARG A 220 -23.64 36.00 -70.94
CA ARG A 220 -22.73 34.83 -70.96
C ARG A 220 -21.33 35.17 -70.43
N MET A 221 -20.80 36.34 -70.78
CA MET A 221 -19.50 36.81 -70.27
C MET A 221 -19.53 36.99 -68.75
N SER A 222 -20.63 37.56 -68.23
CA SER A 222 -20.79 37.77 -66.79
C SER A 222 -20.84 36.44 -66.03
N VAL A 223 -21.54 35.44 -66.58
CA VAL A 223 -21.55 34.07 -66.02
C VAL A 223 -20.16 33.45 -66.04
N ALA A 224 -19.42 33.55 -67.14
CA ALA A 224 -18.07 32.98 -67.24
C ALA A 224 -17.08 33.60 -66.23
N ILE A 225 -17.18 34.91 -65.99
CA ILE A 225 -16.36 35.60 -64.97
C ILE A 225 -16.80 35.19 -63.57
N ALA A 226 -18.12 35.16 -63.31
CA ALA A 226 -18.66 34.79 -62.01
C ALA A 226 -18.25 33.37 -61.62
N GLU A 227 -18.38 32.40 -62.53
CA GLU A 227 -17.94 31.02 -62.30
C GLU A 227 -16.45 30.92 -61.97
N ALA A 228 -15.58 31.62 -62.72
CA ALA A 228 -14.15 31.61 -62.44
C ALA A 228 -13.80 32.24 -61.07
N VAL A 229 -14.57 33.24 -60.63
CA VAL A 229 -14.41 33.88 -59.32
C VAL A 229 -14.97 33.00 -58.21
N ASP A 230 -16.12 32.34 -58.43
CA ASP A 230 -16.78 31.45 -57.47
C ASP A 230 -15.93 30.20 -57.23
N GLU A 231 -15.38 29.60 -58.29
CA GLU A 231 -14.43 28.48 -58.20
C GLU A 231 -13.16 28.88 -57.41
N MET A 232 -12.63 30.08 -57.65
CA MET A 232 -11.52 30.61 -56.84
C MET A 232 -11.91 30.82 -55.38
N ALA A 233 -13.11 31.31 -55.11
CA ALA A 233 -13.60 31.54 -53.76
C ALA A 233 -13.80 30.23 -52.99
N GLU A 234 -14.24 29.16 -53.66
CA GLU A 234 -14.35 27.82 -53.08
C GLU A 234 -12.99 27.23 -52.73
N VAL A 235 -11.97 27.41 -53.57
CA VAL A 235 -10.60 26.94 -53.29
C VAL A 235 -9.94 27.74 -52.16
N LEU A 236 -10.26 29.03 -52.05
CA LEU A 236 -9.75 29.92 -50.99
C LEU A 236 -10.55 29.81 -49.67
N ALA A 237 -11.66 29.07 -49.65
CA ALA A 237 -12.44 28.87 -48.44
C ALA A 237 -11.57 28.11 -47.42
N PRO A 238 -11.31 28.69 -46.23
CA PRO A 238 -10.48 28.03 -45.24
C PRO A 238 -11.14 26.71 -44.82
N ALA A 239 -10.37 25.62 -44.83
CA ALA A 239 -10.84 24.36 -44.28
C ALA A 239 -11.29 24.56 -42.82
N PRO A 240 -12.39 23.93 -42.39
CA PRO A 240 -12.86 24.04 -41.01
C PRO A 240 -11.77 23.56 -40.06
N VAL A 241 -11.38 24.44 -39.12
CA VAL A 241 -10.37 24.13 -38.12
C VAL A 241 -10.96 23.14 -37.12
N ASP A 242 -10.41 21.92 -37.07
CA ASP A 242 -10.79 20.93 -36.06
C ASP A 242 -10.15 21.26 -34.70
N LEU A 243 -10.97 21.77 -33.78
CA LEU A 243 -10.56 22.08 -32.41
C LEU A 243 -10.75 20.92 -31.43
N SER A 244 -11.35 19.81 -31.86
CA SER A 244 -11.70 18.69 -30.98
C SER A 244 -10.47 18.08 -30.31
N GLY A 245 -9.39 17.87 -31.06
CA GLY A 245 -8.11 17.36 -30.54
C GLY A 245 -7.46 18.28 -29.50
N PRO A 246 -7.19 19.56 -29.82
CA PRO A 246 -6.65 20.53 -28.88
C PRO A 246 -7.49 20.73 -27.61
N MET A 247 -8.83 20.79 -27.74
CA MET A 247 -9.74 20.92 -26.59
C MET A 247 -9.72 19.67 -25.71
N SER A 248 -9.70 18.47 -26.31
CA SER A 248 -9.57 17.21 -25.57
C SER A 248 -8.24 17.11 -24.81
N ALA A 249 -7.14 17.52 -25.46
CA ALA A 249 -5.82 17.56 -24.82
C ALA A 249 -5.76 18.54 -23.64
N LEU A 250 -6.36 19.74 -23.81
CA LEU A 250 -6.49 20.71 -22.73
C LEU A 250 -7.33 20.17 -21.57
N ALA A 251 -8.50 19.61 -21.86
CA ALA A 251 -9.39 19.03 -20.85
C ALA A 251 -8.67 17.93 -20.05
N LYS A 252 -7.93 17.04 -20.73
CA LYS A 252 -7.12 16.00 -20.08
C LYS A 252 -6.02 16.59 -19.20
N GLY A 253 -5.32 17.62 -19.68
CA GLY A 253 -4.28 18.31 -18.91
C GLY A 253 -4.83 18.96 -17.65
N VAL A 254 -5.97 19.67 -17.77
CA VAL A 254 -6.65 20.33 -16.65
C VAL A 254 -7.13 19.29 -15.62
N SER A 255 -7.82 18.23 -16.06
CA SER A 255 -8.27 17.18 -15.13
C SER A 255 -7.10 16.53 -14.39
N ALA A 256 -6.02 16.17 -15.09
CA ALA A 256 -4.85 15.58 -14.45
C ALA A 256 -4.16 16.53 -13.45
N HIS A 257 -4.13 17.83 -13.74
CA HIS A 257 -3.60 18.84 -12.82
C HIS A 257 -4.50 19.01 -11.59
N LEU A 258 -5.83 19.06 -11.77
CA LEU A 258 -6.78 19.13 -10.66
C LEU A 258 -6.70 17.90 -9.75
N ASP A 259 -6.60 16.70 -10.33
CA ASP A 259 -6.45 15.46 -9.56
C ASP A 259 -5.17 15.48 -8.71
N LYS A 260 -4.04 15.94 -9.27
CA LYS A 260 -2.78 16.09 -8.54
C LYS A 260 -2.86 17.14 -7.44
N ALA A 261 -3.48 18.28 -7.74
CA ALA A 261 -3.68 19.36 -6.76
C ALA A 261 -4.54 18.88 -5.59
N LEU A 262 -5.69 18.26 -5.89
CA LEU A 262 -6.61 17.72 -4.89
C LEU A 262 -5.93 16.64 -4.03
N ALA A 263 -5.18 15.72 -4.66
CA ALA A 263 -4.42 14.70 -3.94
C ALA A 263 -3.37 15.30 -3.00
N SER A 264 -2.68 16.36 -3.44
CA SER A 264 -1.66 17.05 -2.63
C SER A 264 -2.29 17.76 -1.43
N PHE A 265 -3.41 18.46 -1.63
CA PHE A 265 -4.17 19.09 -0.54
C PHE A 265 -4.78 18.08 0.43
N SER A 266 -5.41 17.02 -0.09
CA SER A 266 -6.03 15.98 0.73
C SER A 266 -4.97 15.23 1.55
N GLY A 267 -3.82 14.90 0.96
CA GLY A 267 -2.71 14.29 1.69
C GLY A 267 -2.18 15.17 2.81
N ALA A 268 -1.93 16.45 2.52
CA ALA A 268 -1.40 17.40 3.51
C ALA A 268 -2.36 17.63 4.69
N THR A 269 -3.66 17.74 4.41
CA THR A 269 -4.70 17.96 5.44
C THR A 269 -4.99 16.69 6.25
N ALA A 270 -4.85 15.50 5.67
CA ALA A 270 -5.07 14.24 6.37
C ALA A 270 -4.12 14.05 7.57
N GLY A 271 -2.84 14.40 7.43
CA GLY A 271 -1.88 14.32 8.53
C GLY A 271 -2.24 15.22 9.71
N LEU A 272 -2.69 16.45 9.44
CA LEU A 272 -3.13 17.41 10.45
C LEU A 272 -4.42 16.95 11.14
N GLN A 273 -5.40 16.49 10.36
CA GLN A 273 -6.67 16.00 10.87
C GLN A 273 -6.47 14.79 11.80
N ARG A 274 -5.61 13.84 11.42
CA ARG A 274 -5.27 12.69 12.27
C ARG A 274 -4.67 13.12 13.61
N ARG A 275 -3.64 13.98 13.59
CA ARG A 275 -3.01 14.46 14.85
C ARG A 275 -4.00 15.20 15.74
N THR A 276 -4.85 16.03 15.15
CA THR A 276 -5.90 16.77 15.88
C THR A 276 -6.92 15.82 16.50
N ASN A 277 -7.37 14.80 15.75
CA ASN A 277 -8.28 13.78 16.26
C ASN A 277 -7.65 12.98 17.41
N LEU A 278 -6.38 12.60 17.29
CA LEU A 278 -5.68 11.88 18.36
C LEU A 278 -5.53 12.72 19.63
N LEU A 279 -5.20 14.01 19.50
CA LEU A 279 -5.17 14.92 20.64
C LEU A 279 -6.55 15.04 21.30
N TRP A 280 -7.61 15.23 20.50
CA TRP A 280 -8.97 15.25 21.04
C TRP A 280 -9.33 13.95 21.75
N TRP A 281 -9.00 12.80 21.17
CA TRP A 281 -9.25 11.49 21.78
C TRP A 281 -8.53 11.33 23.12
N LYS A 282 -7.26 11.73 23.21
CA LYS A 282 -6.50 11.73 24.47
C LYS A 282 -7.12 12.65 25.51
N GLU A 283 -7.50 13.88 25.14
CA GLU A 283 -8.04 14.85 26.10
C GLU A 283 -9.48 14.50 26.53
N ALA A 284 -10.29 13.93 25.63
CA ALA A 284 -11.66 13.53 25.95
C ALA A 284 -11.71 12.28 26.84
N MET A 285 -10.64 11.47 26.88
CA MET A 285 -10.55 10.22 27.64
C MET A 285 -11.79 9.32 27.51
N TYR A 286 -12.31 9.21 26.29
CA TYR A 286 -13.55 8.49 25.99
C TYR A 286 -13.33 7.36 24.99
N SER A 287 -13.88 6.18 25.26
CA SER A 287 -13.84 5.02 24.36
C SER A 287 -14.99 5.05 23.35
N PRO A 288 -14.72 5.20 22.05
CA PRO A 288 -15.74 5.01 21.03
C PRO A 288 -16.22 3.55 20.93
N SER A 289 -15.37 2.55 21.22
CA SER A 289 -15.74 1.15 21.15
C SER A 289 -16.61 0.67 22.31
N ALA A 290 -16.36 1.16 23.54
CA ALA A 290 -17.14 0.81 24.72
C ALA A 290 -18.27 1.80 25.04
N HIS A 291 -18.26 2.99 24.42
CA HIS A 291 -19.19 4.10 24.70
C HIS A 291 -19.18 4.56 26.16
N GLU A 292 -17.99 4.64 26.74
CA GLU A 292 -17.78 5.00 28.15
C GLU A 292 -16.46 5.77 28.32
N SER A 293 -16.35 6.52 29.41
CA SER A 293 -15.09 7.18 29.80
C SER A 293 -14.05 6.12 30.17
N TYR A 294 -12.82 6.26 29.69
CA TYR A 294 -11.73 5.38 30.11
C TYR A 294 -11.42 5.51 31.62
N LEU A 295 -11.76 6.64 32.23
CA LEU A 295 -11.54 6.89 33.66
C LEU A 295 -12.51 6.11 34.55
N ASP A 296 -13.64 5.65 33.99
CA ASP A 296 -14.66 4.88 34.70
C ASP A 296 -14.46 3.36 34.52
N LEU A 297 -13.46 2.96 33.72
CA LEU A 297 -13.12 1.56 33.44
C LEU A 297 -11.94 1.10 34.28
N PRO A 298 -11.82 -0.22 34.57
CA PRO A 298 -10.63 -0.71 35.25
C PRO A 298 -9.38 -0.52 34.36
N PRO A 299 -8.20 -0.22 34.94
CA PRO A 299 -7.06 0.31 34.17
C PRO A 299 -6.57 -0.58 33.04
N PHE A 300 -6.59 -1.91 33.22
CA PHE A 300 -6.11 -2.84 32.22
C PHE A 300 -7.08 -2.98 31.04
N GLU A 301 -8.39 -3.06 31.30
CA GLU A 301 -9.42 -3.00 30.25
C GLU A 301 -9.41 -1.66 29.53
N ALA A 302 -9.30 -0.56 30.27
CA ALA A 302 -9.17 0.78 29.69
C ALA A 302 -7.96 0.84 28.76
N SER A 303 -6.79 0.36 29.19
CA SER A 303 -5.57 0.37 28.36
C SER A 303 -5.70 -0.50 27.08
N ALA A 304 -6.39 -1.65 27.17
CA ALA A 304 -6.64 -2.51 26.02
C ALA A 304 -7.64 -1.89 25.04
N LEU A 305 -8.68 -1.22 25.54
CA LEU A 305 -9.63 -0.46 24.73
C LEU A 305 -8.98 0.78 24.12
N MET A 306 -8.08 1.46 24.83
CA MET A 306 -7.30 2.56 24.26
C MET A 306 -6.42 2.08 23.10
N ALA A 307 -5.80 0.90 23.22
CA ALA A 307 -5.06 0.27 22.12
C ALA A 307 -5.96 -0.03 20.92
N LEU A 308 -7.16 -0.57 21.14
CA LEU A 308 -8.16 -0.83 20.10
C LEU A 308 -8.64 0.44 19.40
N ASP A 309 -9.02 1.45 20.18
CA ASP A 309 -9.59 2.69 19.68
C ASP A 309 -8.54 3.52 18.93
N LEU A 310 -7.30 3.55 19.43
CA LEU A 310 -6.18 4.15 18.71
C LEU A 310 -5.95 3.40 17.39
N HIS A 311 -5.90 2.07 17.44
CA HIS A 311 -5.75 1.23 16.27
C HIS A 311 -6.80 1.55 15.19
N GLN A 312 -8.07 1.74 15.56
CA GLN A 312 -9.13 2.11 14.62
C GLN A 312 -8.96 3.50 14.00
N GLN A 313 -8.28 4.43 14.69
CA GLN A 313 -8.07 5.81 14.23
C GLN A 313 -6.81 6.00 13.36
N VAL A 314 -5.83 5.10 13.47
CA VAL A 314 -4.54 5.23 12.78
C VAL A 314 -4.42 4.29 11.56
N PRO A 315 -3.70 4.69 10.50
CA PRO A 315 -3.38 3.80 9.38
C PRO A 315 -2.45 2.65 9.77
N ILE A 316 -2.26 1.69 8.85
CA ILE A 316 -1.36 0.55 9.02
C ILE A 316 0.07 1.02 9.35
N TYR A 317 0.55 2.03 8.60
CA TYR A 317 1.86 2.63 8.84
C TYR A 317 1.70 3.77 9.84
N SER A 318 2.13 3.51 11.07
CA SER A 318 2.13 4.50 12.16
C SER A 318 3.56 4.72 12.63
N PRO A 319 4.02 5.98 12.76
CA PRO A 319 5.37 6.25 13.22
C PRO A 319 5.52 5.84 14.69
N ALA A 320 6.76 5.59 15.14
CA ALA A 320 7.07 5.24 16.52
C ALA A 320 6.48 6.21 17.57
N SER A 321 6.30 7.49 17.20
CA SER A 321 5.65 8.52 18.02
C SER A 321 4.20 8.18 18.40
N VAL A 322 3.46 7.41 17.59
CA VAL A 322 2.09 6.95 17.91
C VAL A 322 2.08 5.98 19.07
N SER A 323 3.05 5.05 19.13
CA SER A 323 3.17 4.14 20.28
C SER A 323 3.60 4.87 21.55
N ALA A 324 4.45 5.89 21.44
CA ALA A 324 4.79 6.76 22.56
C ALA A 324 3.57 7.56 23.04
N PHE A 325 2.76 8.07 22.11
CA PHE A 325 1.52 8.78 22.38
C PHE A 325 0.51 7.89 23.13
N LEU A 326 0.35 6.63 22.71
CA LEU A 326 -0.52 5.67 23.39
C LEU A 326 -0.12 5.50 24.86
N ARG A 327 1.17 5.26 25.11
CA ARG A 327 1.69 5.08 26.48
C ARG A 327 1.43 6.30 27.33
N GLU A 328 1.61 7.49 26.76
CA GLU A 328 1.33 8.74 27.46
C GLU A 328 -0.17 8.96 27.71
N ALA A 329 -1.04 8.53 26.80
CA ALA A 329 -2.48 8.56 27.02
C ALA A 329 -2.91 7.59 28.13
N ILE A 330 -2.35 6.38 28.16
CA ILE A 330 -2.63 5.38 29.21
C ILE A 330 -2.16 5.87 30.59
N ARG A 331 -1.07 6.65 30.66
CA ARG A 331 -0.61 7.26 31.92
C ARG A 331 -1.59 8.25 32.54
N CYS A 332 -2.56 8.75 31.77
CA CYS A 332 -3.62 9.60 32.31
C CYS A 332 -4.70 8.81 33.09
N LEU A 333 -4.67 7.47 33.05
CA LEU A 333 -5.60 6.64 33.81
C LEU A 333 -5.32 6.73 35.33
N PRO A 334 -6.35 6.56 36.17
CA PRO A 334 -6.16 6.55 37.61
C PRO A 334 -5.28 5.37 38.04
N VAL A 335 -4.36 5.64 38.96
CA VAL A 335 -3.55 4.61 39.63
C VAL A 335 -4.38 4.02 40.77
N GLU A 336 -4.49 2.70 40.86
CA GLU A 336 -5.21 2.04 41.96
C GLU A 336 -4.43 2.26 43.28
N THR A 337 -4.99 3.07 44.18
CA THR A 337 -4.31 3.53 45.40
C THR A 337 -4.20 2.48 46.53
N ASP A 338 -4.84 1.32 46.41
CA ASP A 338 -5.15 0.46 47.56
C ASP A 338 -4.28 -0.79 47.73
N THR A 339 -3.24 -1.01 46.93
CA THR A 339 -2.34 -2.15 47.12
C THR A 339 -0.88 -1.74 46.98
N GLN A 340 -0.11 -1.94 48.06
CA GLN A 340 1.30 -1.54 48.21
C GLN A 340 2.29 -2.24 47.25
N ASN A 341 1.83 -2.83 46.11
CA ASN A 341 2.69 -3.57 45.17
C ASN A 341 2.11 -3.78 43.74
N ASN A 342 1.17 -2.98 43.23
CA ASN A 342 0.19 -3.49 42.26
C ASN A 342 -0.07 -2.66 40.98
N ASP A 343 0.94 -1.99 40.43
CA ASP A 343 0.82 -1.41 39.07
C ASP A 343 1.05 -2.47 37.97
N GLU A 344 1.38 -3.71 38.33
CA GLU A 344 1.69 -4.78 37.37
C GLU A 344 0.91 -6.06 37.66
N HIS A 345 0.29 -6.61 36.62
CA HIS A 345 -0.48 -7.85 36.69
C HIS A 345 0.18 -8.95 35.84
N GLU A 346 -0.01 -10.21 36.25
CA GLU A 346 0.44 -11.37 35.49
C GLU A 346 -0.32 -11.45 34.15
N VAL A 347 0.43 -11.64 33.06
CA VAL A 347 -0.11 -11.64 31.70
C VAL A 347 -1.20 -12.70 31.52
N ALA A 348 -1.07 -13.87 32.15
CA ALA A 348 -2.10 -14.89 32.08
C ALA A 348 -3.44 -14.42 32.68
N SER A 349 -3.40 -13.72 33.82
CA SER A 349 -4.59 -13.10 34.41
C SER A 349 -5.17 -12.02 33.51
N LEU A 350 -4.32 -11.17 32.91
CA LEU A 350 -4.78 -10.13 31.97
C LEU A 350 -5.50 -10.71 30.75
N VAL A 351 -5.01 -11.82 30.20
CA VAL A 351 -5.69 -12.52 29.10
C VAL A 351 -7.02 -13.10 29.57
N LEU A 352 -7.08 -13.71 30.75
CA LEU A 352 -8.32 -14.25 31.32
C LEU A 352 -9.37 -13.16 31.57
N ASP A 353 -8.95 -12.04 32.14
CA ASP A 353 -9.81 -10.88 32.40
C ASP A 353 -10.32 -10.29 31.07
N ALA A 354 -9.45 -10.18 30.06
CA ALA A 354 -9.85 -9.78 28.71
C ALA A 354 -10.83 -10.75 28.03
N CYS A 355 -10.76 -12.05 28.37
CA CYS A 355 -11.72 -13.05 27.91
C CYS A 355 -13.09 -12.90 28.60
N ALA A 356 -13.09 -12.63 29.90
CA ALA A 356 -14.30 -12.64 30.73
C ALA A 356 -15.04 -11.31 30.77
N SER A 357 -14.32 -10.18 30.75
CA SER A 357 -14.88 -8.85 30.98
C SER A 357 -15.89 -8.44 29.91
N ALA A 358 -17.00 -7.83 30.32
CA ALA A 358 -18.04 -7.36 29.41
C ALA A 358 -17.54 -6.20 28.52
N TYR A 359 -16.73 -5.31 29.09
CA TYR A 359 -16.15 -4.16 28.38
C TYR A 359 -15.23 -4.57 27.23
N MET A 360 -14.62 -5.75 27.33
CA MET A 360 -13.69 -6.28 26.34
C MET A 360 -14.36 -6.94 25.13
N GLN A 361 -15.70 -6.96 25.06
CA GLN A 361 -16.44 -7.50 23.92
C GLN A 361 -15.97 -6.93 22.56
N PRO A 362 -15.83 -5.60 22.38
CA PRO A 362 -15.45 -5.03 21.09
C PRO A 362 -14.05 -5.49 20.68
N PHE A 363 -13.14 -5.59 21.66
CA PHE A 363 -11.79 -6.09 21.46
C PHE A 363 -11.80 -7.55 21.01
N ARG A 364 -12.51 -8.43 21.73
CA ARG A 364 -12.63 -9.86 21.36
C ARG A 364 -13.21 -10.04 19.96
N THR A 365 -14.22 -9.25 19.61
CA THR A 365 -14.85 -9.29 18.28
C THR A 365 -13.85 -8.96 17.17
N LEU A 366 -12.97 -7.97 17.39
CA LEU A 366 -11.94 -7.64 16.42
C LEU A 366 -10.83 -8.70 16.41
N ALA A 367 -10.42 -9.19 17.58
CA ALA A 367 -9.40 -10.23 17.72
C ALA A 367 -9.76 -11.50 16.94
N VAL A 368 -11.02 -11.97 17.00
CA VAL A 368 -11.52 -13.10 16.19
C VAL A 368 -11.40 -12.87 14.69
N LYS A 369 -11.59 -11.63 14.22
CA LYS A 369 -11.45 -11.28 12.79
C LYS A 369 -10.00 -11.29 12.33
N TYR A 370 -9.08 -11.04 13.24
CA TYR A 370 -7.66 -10.84 12.95
C TYR A 370 -6.80 -12.07 13.19
N ALA A 371 -7.15 -12.90 14.17
CA ALA A 371 -6.43 -14.09 14.51
C ALA A 371 -7.31 -15.33 14.36
N ALA A 372 -6.76 -16.38 13.76
CA ALA A 372 -7.35 -17.70 13.81
C ALA A 372 -7.25 -18.29 15.23
N ALA A 373 -7.97 -19.39 15.46
CA ALA A 373 -7.85 -20.14 16.70
C ALA A 373 -6.38 -20.56 16.95
N PRO A 374 -5.94 -20.62 18.22
CA PRO A 374 -4.56 -20.96 18.56
C PRO A 374 -4.27 -22.43 18.20
N VAL A 375 -3.29 -22.66 17.32
CA VAL A 375 -2.85 -24.01 16.92
C VAL A 375 -1.38 -24.28 17.30
N GLY A 376 -0.64 -23.23 17.68
CA GLY A 376 0.77 -23.24 18.06
C GLY A 376 1.17 -21.83 18.47
N ARG A 377 2.48 -21.53 18.46
CA ARG A 377 2.94 -20.20 18.84
C ARG A 377 2.37 -19.08 17.97
N GLY A 378 1.81 -18.06 18.60
CA GLY A 378 1.14 -16.95 17.93
C GLY A 378 0.77 -15.81 18.88
N SER A 379 0.03 -14.84 18.34
CA SER A 379 -0.35 -13.62 19.06
C SER A 379 -1.39 -13.87 20.16
N MET A 380 -1.34 -13.08 21.22
CA MET A 380 -2.32 -13.11 22.31
C MET A 380 -3.74 -12.75 21.86
N LEU A 381 -3.89 -12.03 20.74
CA LEU A 381 -5.21 -11.84 20.09
C LEU A 381 -5.93 -13.16 19.82
N SER A 382 -5.19 -14.23 19.47
CA SER A 382 -5.80 -15.55 19.25
C SER A 382 -6.42 -16.12 20.54
N LEU A 383 -5.74 -15.94 21.68
CA LEU A 383 -6.18 -16.38 22.99
C LEU A 383 -7.39 -15.57 23.48
N ILE A 384 -7.32 -14.24 23.34
CA ILE A 384 -8.39 -13.31 23.74
C ILE A 384 -9.65 -13.50 22.87
N GLY A 385 -9.48 -13.69 21.56
CA GLY A 385 -10.58 -13.85 20.63
C GLY A 385 -11.29 -15.21 20.73
N HIS A 386 -10.54 -16.29 20.98
CA HIS A 386 -11.04 -17.67 20.92
C HIS A 386 -11.01 -18.36 22.29
N SER A 387 -11.61 -17.72 23.31
CA SER A 387 -11.53 -18.09 24.72
C SER A 387 -12.25 -19.40 25.12
N GLN A 388 -12.34 -20.41 24.26
CA GLN A 388 -13.16 -21.61 24.49
C GLN A 388 -12.48 -22.70 25.33
N ASP A 389 -11.16 -22.63 25.56
CA ASP A 389 -10.42 -23.62 26.34
C ASP A 389 -9.78 -22.98 27.59
N SER A 390 -10.31 -23.32 28.77
CA SER A 390 -9.73 -22.90 30.06
C SER A 390 -8.31 -23.42 30.29
N SER A 391 -7.90 -24.46 29.54
CA SER A 391 -6.53 -25.00 29.54
C SER A 391 -5.50 -24.05 28.92
N ALA A 392 -5.92 -23.06 28.13
CA ALA A 392 -5.02 -22.06 27.56
C ALA A 392 -4.38 -21.14 28.60
N ALA A 393 -4.93 -21.10 29.82
CA ALA A 393 -4.38 -20.35 30.96
C ALA A 393 -3.41 -21.17 31.83
N GLU A 394 -3.27 -22.48 31.59
CA GLU A 394 -2.23 -23.27 32.25
C GLU A 394 -0.85 -22.76 31.80
N ALA A 395 0.06 -22.51 32.73
CA ALA A 395 1.32 -21.81 32.46
C ALA A 395 2.15 -22.42 31.30
N THR A 396 2.22 -23.74 31.23
CA THR A 396 2.91 -24.50 30.16
C THR A 396 2.26 -24.30 28.80
N THR A 397 0.93 -24.45 28.74
CA THR A 397 0.13 -24.25 27.53
C THR A 397 0.15 -22.79 27.09
N PHE A 398 0.04 -21.86 28.04
CA PHE A 398 0.13 -20.43 27.78
C PHE A 398 1.47 -20.08 27.14
N ARG A 399 2.60 -20.52 27.72
CA ARG A 399 3.93 -20.27 27.15
C ARG A 399 4.12 -20.90 25.77
N ALA A 400 3.54 -22.07 25.53
CA ALA A 400 3.57 -22.73 24.23
C ALA A 400 2.85 -21.87 23.16
N LEU A 401 1.66 -21.35 23.49
CA LEU A 401 0.82 -20.59 22.56
C LEU A 401 1.23 -19.12 22.41
N SER A 402 1.53 -18.40 23.49
CA SER A 402 1.78 -16.95 23.46
C SER A 402 3.26 -16.59 23.33
N GLY A 403 4.17 -17.52 23.60
CA GLY A 403 5.60 -17.20 23.65
C GLY A 403 6.03 -16.38 24.87
N VAL A 404 5.14 -16.11 25.84
CA VAL A 404 5.41 -15.33 27.06
C VAL A 404 5.13 -16.18 28.29
N ASP A 405 5.94 -16.04 29.34
CA ASP A 405 5.70 -16.76 30.60
C ASP A 405 4.43 -16.24 31.26
N ALA A 406 3.59 -17.15 31.77
CA ALA A 406 2.31 -16.80 32.39
C ALA A 406 2.47 -15.82 33.58
N SER A 407 3.58 -15.94 34.32
CA SER A 407 3.91 -15.09 35.48
C SER A 407 4.60 -13.77 35.10
N THR A 408 4.85 -13.53 33.80
CA THR A 408 5.36 -12.23 33.33
C THR A 408 4.42 -11.14 33.79
N LYS A 409 4.96 -10.10 34.41
CA LYS A 409 4.16 -8.96 34.89
C LYS A 409 4.20 -7.82 33.87
N MET A 410 3.06 -7.15 33.70
CA MET A 410 2.92 -5.99 32.82
C MET A 410 2.17 -4.87 33.50
N THR A 411 2.61 -3.63 33.28
CA THR A 411 1.84 -2.43 33.60
C THR A 411 0.70 -2.22 32.58
N PRO A 412 -0.32 -1.38 32.87
CA PRO A 412 -1.33 -1.01 31.87
C PRO A 412 -0.71 -0.42 30.58
N SER A 413 0.36 0.37 30.72
CA SER A 413 1.08 0.94 29.58
C SER A 413 1.76 -0.13 28.72
N ASP A 414 2.36 -1.14 29.35
CA ASP A 414 2.99 -2.24 28.62
C ASP A 414 1.95 -3.13 27.95
N TRP A 415 0.87 -3.46 28.66
CA TRP A 415 -0.26 -4.23 28.14
C TRP A 415 -0.92 -3.56 26.93
N GLY A 416 -1.30 -2.29 27.05
CA GLY A 416 -1.89 -1.55 25.94
C GLY A 416 -0.93 -1.41 24.75
N ALA A 417 0.35 -1.14 24.98
CA ALA A 417 1.34 -1.07 23.90
C ALA A 417 1.57 -2.44 23.23
N TYR A 418 1.57 -3.53 24.01
CA TYR A 418 1.69 -4.89 23.51
C TYR A 418 0.53 -5.23 22.58
N LEU A 419 -0.71 -5.03 23.04
CA LEU A 419 -1.92 -5.29 22.26
C LEU A 419 -2.02 -4.40 21.01
N PHE A 420 -1.65 -3.13 21.10
CA PHE A 420 -1.65 -2.23 19.94
C PHE A 420 -0.74 -2.74 18.82
N ARG A 421 0.46 -3.22 19.16
CA ARG A 421 1.39 -3.80 18.18
C ARG A 421 0.83 -5.05 17.53
N GLU A 422 0.20 -5.94 18.31
CA GLU A 422 -0.42 -7.14 17.75
C GLU A 422 -1.58 -6.78 16.80
N LEU A 423 -2.40 -5.79 17.16
CA LEU A 423 -3.48 -5.28 16.30
C LEU A 423 -2.93 -4.70 14.98
N GLN A 424 -1.85 -3.90 15.05
CA GLN A 424 -1.19 -3.36 13.85
C GLN A 424 -0.60 -4.47 12.97
N ALA A 425 0.07 -5.46 13.56
CA ALA A 425 0.63 -6.60 12.84
C ALA A 425 -0.46 -7.42 12.14
N ALA A 426 -1.58 -7.67 12.82
CA ALA A 426 -2.68 -8.43 12.27
C ALA A 426 -3.43 -7.64 11.17
N ARG A 427 -3.63 -6.33 11.31
CA ARG A 427 -4.21 -5.50 10.24
C ARG A 427 -3.34 -5.50 8.99
N ALA A 428 -2.02 -5.34 9.14
CA ALA A 428 -1.10 -5.33 8.00
C ALA A 428 -1.21 -6.62 7.17
N THR A 429 -1.25 -7.77 7.84
CA THR A 429 -1.26 -9.09 7.19
C THR A 429 -2.65 -9.57 6.76
N SER A 430 -3.73 -9.04 7.34
CA SER A 430 -5.11 -9.36 6.95
C SER A 430 -5.55 -8.60 5.68
N GLU A 431 -5.27 -7.30 5.57
CA GLU A 431 -5.67 -6.50 4.40
C GLU A 431 -4.89 -6.82 3.11
N SER A 432 -3.64 -7.27 3.23
CA SER A 432 -2.82 -7.66 2.08
C SER A 432 -3.40 -8.88 1.35
N SER A 433 -4.08 -9.78 2.07
CA SER A 433 -4.81 -10.91 1.49
C SER A 433 -6.00 -10.44 0.63
N THR A 434 -6.70 -9.39 1.06
CA THR A 434 -7.90 -8.85 0.40
C THR A 434 -7.57 -8.01 -0.83
N LYS A 435 -6.47 -7.25 -0.81
CA LYS A 435 -6.00 -6.51 -2.01
C LYS A 435 -5.49 -7.45 -3.11
N ARG A 436 -4.91 -8.60 -2.76
CA ARG A 436 -4.45 -9.60 -3.75
C ARG A 436 -5.59 -10.37 -4.40
N SER A 437 -6.67 -10.70 -3.67
CA SER A 437 -7.85 -11.36 -4.27
C SER A 437 -8.57 -10.47 -5.30
N ARG A 438 -8.52 -9.14 -5.16
CA ARG A 438 -9.03 -8.18 -6.15
C ARG A 438 -8.18 -8.09 -7.43
N LYS A 439 -6.86 -8.30 -7.35
CA LYS A 439 -5.98 -8.29 -8.53
C LYS A 439 -6.17 -9.55 -9.40
N VAL A 440 -6.42 -10.70 -8.80
CA VAL A 440 -6.63 -11.98 -9.53
C VAL A 440 -7.98 -12.03 -10.26
N LYS A 441 -8.99 -11.24 -9.86
CA LYS A 441 -10.28 -11.13 -10.56
C LYS A 441 -10.30 -10.12 -11.72
N ARG A 442 -9.16 -9.48 -12.04
CA ARG A 442 -9.04 -8.47 -13.10
C ARG A 442 -8.01 -8.84 -14.19
N SER A 443 -7.52 -10.07 -14.22
CA SER A 443 -6.70 -10.61 -15.32
C SER A 443 -7.53 -11.44 -16.28
#